data_AF-A0A016QMP6-F1
#
_entry.id   AF-A0A016QMP6-F1
#
_cell.length_a   1.000
_cell.length_b   1.000
_cell.length_c   1.000
_cell.angle_alpha   90.00
_cell.angle_beta   90.00
_cell.angle_gamma   90.00
#
_symmetry.space_group_name_H-M   'P 1'
#
loop_
_entity.id
_entity.type
_entity.pdbx_description
1 polymer ?
#
loop_
_entity_poly.entity_id
_entity_poly.type
_entity_poly.pdbx_seq_one_letter_code
_entity_poly.pdbx_strand_id
1 'polypeptide(L)'
;MSERYALVDTAGVAVALPPDTRPGTHSAAAPAIRLERARGYTEFSRIDDRLGTPQPVVLTWREEAATEAELEARLRMYRSAARTAVWLTRAGRSALPVLGGHLDSRPVQDEYSNVADVTLTLAPGTTAASGTDGQEVVW
;
A
#
# COMPACT_ATOMS: atom_id res chain seq x y z
N MET A 1 -16.14 -9.70 -4.54
CA MET A 1 -15.89 -8.89 -3.32
C MET A 1 -14.89 -7.82 -3.69
N SER A 2 -15.18 -6.54 -3.43
CA SER A 2 -14.21 -5.45 -3.66
C SER A 2 -13.05 -5.60 -2.68
N GLU A 3 -11.83 -5.41 -3.17
CA GLU A 3 -10.63 -5.53 -2.34
C GLU A 3 -10.54 -4.32 -1.43
N ARG A 4 -10.45 -4.56 -0.11
CA ARG A 4 -10.30 -3.48 0.88
C ARG A 4 -8.83 -3.36 1.26
N TYR A 5 -8.35 -2.14 1.23
CA TYR A 5 -6.99 -1.78 1.63
C TYR A 5 -7.04 -0.94 2.91
N ALA A 6 -6.02 -1.07 3.75
CA ALA A 6 -5.83 -0.17 4.89
C ALA A 6 -4.35 0.14 5.09
N LEU A 7 -4.07 1.38 5.48
CA LEU A 7 -2.75 1.82 5.92
C LEU A 7 -2.67 1.67 7.44
N VAL A 8 -1.58 1.11 7.93
CA VAL A 8 -1.36 0.91 9.37
C VAL A 8 -0.08 1.61 9.79
N ASP A 9 -0.17 2.42 10.84
CA ASP A 9 0.97 3.16 11.39
C ASP A 9 1.74 2.34 12.46
N THR A 10 2.78 2.95 13.04
CA THR A 10 3.62 2.33 14.08
C THR A 10 2.89 2.09 15.39
N ALA A 11 1.79 2.79 15.63
CA ALA A 11 0.94 2.59 16.80
C ALA A 11 -0.13 1.50 16.57
N GLY A 12 -0.18 0.90 15.38
CA GLY A 12 -1.17 -0.10 14.99
C GLY A 12 -2.52 0.50 14.60
N VAL A 13 -2.61 1.82 14.42
CA VAL A 13 -3.84 2.49 13.98
C VAL A 13 -4.04 2.23 12.50
N ALA A 14 -5.17 1.62 12.16
CA ALA A 14 -5.55 1.32 10.78
C ALA A 14 -6.47 2.39 10.19
N VAL A 15 -6.06 2.99 9.08
CA VAL A 15 -6.90 3.87 8.26
C VAL A 15 -7.33 3.12 7.01
N ALA A 16 -8.63 2.82 6.92
CA ALA A 16 -9.20 2.18 5.76
C ALA A 16 -9.14 3.12 4.54
N LEU A 17 -8.68 2.60 3.41
CA LEU A 17 -8.78 3.27 2.13
C LEU A 17 -10.19 3.05 1.53
N PRO A 18 -10.63 3.93 0.63
CA PRO A 18 -11.93 3.80 -0.02
C PRO A 18 -12.12 2.45 -0.72
N PRO A 19 -13.36 1.92 -0.73
CA PRO A 19 -13.65 0.57 -1.22
C PRO A 19 -13.44 0.40 -2.74
N ASP A 20 -13.33 1.50 -3.48
CA ASP A 20 -13.04 1.56 -4.91
C ASP A 20 -11.53 1.64 -5.22
N THR A 21 -10.68 1.59 -4.21
CA THR A 21 -9.22 1.56 -4.35
C THR A 21 -8.75 0.40 -5.21
N ARG A 22 -7.96 0.71 -6.23
CA ARG A 22 -7.39 -0.24 -7.19
C ARG A 22 -5.88 -0.09 -7.26
N PRO A 23 -5.13 -1.17 -7.52
CA PRO A 23 -3.73 -1.06 -7.86
C PRO A 23 -3.57 -0.32 -9.20
N GLY A 24 -2.67 0.67 -9.23
CA GLY A 24 -2.31 1.39 -10.44
C GLY A 24 -1.54 0.50 -11.43
N THR A 25 -1.52 0.89 -12.70
CA THR A 25 -0.94 0.14 -13.83
C THR A 25 0.54 -0.24 -13.64
N HIS A 26 1.27 0.48 -12.78
CA HIS A 26 2.68 0.25 -12.47
C HIS A 26 2.92 -0.29 -11.05
N SER A 27 1.89 -0.65 -10.29
CA SER A 27 2.07 -1.31 -9.00
C SER A 27 2.60 -2.71 -9.27
N ALA A 28 3.85 -3.01 -8.84
CA ALA A 28 4.34 -4.38 -8.87
C ALA A 28 3.30 -5.30 -8.25
N ALA A 29 2.97 -6.38 -8.96
CA ALA A 29 2.42 -7.54 -8.31
C ALA A 29 3.38 -7.87 -7.15
N ALA A 30 2.87 -7.88 -5.91
CA ALA A 30 3.62 -8.31 -4.74
C ALA A 30 4.44 -9.55 -5.13
N PRO A 31 5.74 -9.62 -4.79
CA PRO A 31 6.62 -10.64 -5.33
C PRO A 31 6.01 -12.03 -5.08
N ALA A 32 5.54 -12.64 -6.16
CA ALA A 32 5.16 -14.05 -6.14
C ALA A 32 6.48 -14.81 -6.02
N ILE A 33 6.82 -15.23 -4.79
CA ILE A 33 8.00 -16.05 -4.54
C ILE A 33 7.79 -17.38 -5.26
N ARG A 34 8.28 -17.48 -6.50
CA ARG A 34 8.35 -18.75 -7.23
C ARG A 34 9.53 -19.52 -6.67
N LEU A 35 9.25 -20.45 -5.78
CA LEU A 35 10.21 -21.43 -5.30
C LEU A 35 10.38 -22.51 -6.38
N GLU A 36 11.43 -22.40 -7.20
CA GLU A 36 11.82 -23.50 -8.09
C GLU A 36 12.77 -24.45 -7.35
N ARG A 37 12.33 -25.70 -7.15
CA ARG A 37 13.17 -26.79 -6.63
C ARG A 37 14.24 -27.15 -7.66
N ALA A 38 15.49 -26.76 -7.44
CA ALA A 38 16.63 -27.36 -8.14
C ALA A 38 17.02 -28.67 -7.42
N ARG A 39 16.89 -29.81 -8.11
CA ARG A 39 17.40 -31.10 -7.64
C ARG A 39 18.94 -31.05 -7.59
N GLY A 40 19.54 -31.28 -6.43
CA GLY A 40 20.91 -31.84 -6.34
C GLY A 40 22.03 -30.98 -5.74
N TYR A 41 21.76 -29.79 -5.17
CA TYR A 41 22.79 -28.99 -4.49
C TYR A 41 22.46 -28.82 -2.99
N THR A 42 23.46 -29.04 -2.13
CA THR A 42 23.34 -29.07 -0.66
C THR A 42 23.69 -27.74 0.03
N GLU A 43 24.01 -26.69 -0.73
CA GLU A 43 24.25 -25.35 -0.20
C GLU A 43 23.33 -24.33 -0.85
N PHE A 44 22.56 -23.63 -0.01
CA PHE A 44 21.70 -22.52 -0.40
C PHE A 44 22.43 -21.21 -0.09
N SER A 45 23.25 -20.73 -1.01
CA SER A 45 23.77 -19.36 -0.97
C SER A 45 23.27 -18.62 -2.21
N ARG A 46 22.40 -17.63 -2.00
CA ARG A 46 22.02 -16.68 -3.05
C ARG A 46 22.40 -15.30 -2.55
N ILE A 47 23.64 -14.91 -2.78
CA ILE A 47 24.17 -13.59 -2.50
C ILE A 47 24.21 -12.84 -3.83
N ASP A 48 23.35 -11.82 -3.92
CA ASP A 48 23.30 -10.68 -4.83
C ASP A 48 23.27 -10.90 -6.36
N ASP A 49 22.26 -10.29 -7.02
CA ASP A 49 22.33 -9.68 -8.39
C ASP A 49 20.96 -9.46 -9.07
N ARG A 50 19.85 -9.79 -8.40
CA ARG A 50 18.51 -9.41 -8.88
C ARG A 50 17.63 -8.89 -7.75
N LEU A 51 18.16 -7.97 -6.94
CA LEU A 51 17.31 -7.04 -6.20
C LEU A 51 16.58 -6.20 -7.25
N GLY A 52 15.49 -6.75 -7.79
CA GLY A 52 14.55 -6.00 -8.61
C GLY A 52 14.26 -4.74 -7.82
N THR A 53 14.51 -3.58 -8.44
CA THR A 53 14.34 -2.28 -7.79
C THR A 53 13.01 -2.29 -7.05
N PRO A 54 12.99 -2.03 -5.74
CA PRO A 54 11.75 -2.04 -4.97
C PRO A 54 10.71 -1.20 -5.70
N GLN A 55 9.72 -1.86 -6.29
CA GLN A 55 8.74 -1.15 -7.09
C GLN A 55 7.74 -0.47 -6.16
N PRO A 56 7.43 0.81 -6.39
CA PRO A 56 6.46 1.50 -5.58
C PRO A 56 5.10 0.81 -5.70
N VAL A 57 4.38 0.75 -4.57
CA VAL A 57 2.99 0.33 -4.59
C VAL A 57 2.17 1.55 -4.92
N VAL A 58 1.46 1.50 -6.05
CA VAL A 58 0.62 2.59 -6.51
C VAL A 58 -0.83 2.16 -6.34
N LEU A 59 -1.61 2.94 -5.60
CA LEU A 59 -3.04 2.75 -5.40
C LEU A 59 -3.77 3.98 -5.92
N THR A 60 -4.88 3.77 -6.61
CA THR A 60 -5.69 4.84 -7.19
C THR A 60 -7.15 4.64 -6.87
N TRP A 61 -7.86 5.71 -6.57
CA TRP A 61 -9.31 5.73 -6.34
C TRP A 61 -9.89 7.10 -6.67
N ARG A 62 -11.22 7.20 -6.67
CA ARG A 62 -11.92 8.46 -6.80
C ARG A 62 -12.58 8.82 -5.48
N GLU A 63 -12.22 9.97 -4.94
CA GLU A 63 -12.79 10.47 -3.69
C GLU A 63 -13.92 11.45 -3.99
N GLU A 64 -15.08 11.23 -3.36
CA GLU A 64 -16.25 12.11 -3.43
C GLU A 64 -16.74 12.43 -2.02
N ALA A 65 -16.97 13.70 -1.77
CA ALA A 65 -17.48 14.22 -0.49
C ALA A 65 -18.69 15.12 -0.71
N ALA A 66 -19.46 15.41 0.35
CA ALA A 66 -20.61 16.30 0.22
C ALA A 66 -20.20 17.77 0.02
N THR A 67 -19.01 18.13 0.51
CA THR A 67 -18.46 19.49 0.40
C THR A 67 -16.96 19.45 0.10
N GLU A 68 -16.43 20.53 -0.44
CA GLU A 68 -15.00 20.71 -0.66
C GLU A 68 -14.19 20.65 0.65
N ALA A 69 -14.72 21.24 1.74
CA ALA A 69 -14.07 21.19 3.05
C ALA A 69 -13.97 19.76 3.59
N GLU A 70 -15.00 18.94 3.35
CA GLU A 70 -14.99 17.53 3.71
C GLU A 70 -13.99 16.74 2.85
N LEU A 71 -13.95 17.00 1.54
CA LEU A 71 -12.94 16.41 0.66
C LEU A 71 -11.53 16.74 1.14
N GLU A 72 -11.25 18.01 1.44
CA GLU A 72 -9.94 18.44 1.93
C GLU A 72 -9.57 17.77 3.25
N ALA A 73 -10.52 17.66 4.18
CA ALA A 73 -10.31 16.97 5.46
C ALA A 73 -9.95 15.48 5.26
N ARG A 74 -10.67 14.78 4.37
CA ARG A 74 -10.37 13.37 4.04
C ARG A 74 -9.00 13.24 3.37
N LEU A 75 -8.67 14.09 2.39
CA LEU A 75 -7.37 14.08 1.73
C LEU A 75 -6.23 14.37 2.72
N ARG A 76 -6.44 15.27 3.70
CA ARG A 76 -5.47 15.54 4.76
C ARG A 76 -5.26 14.33 5.66
N MET A 77 -6.33 13.65 6.05
CA MET A 77 -6.26 12.40 6.81
C MET A 77 -5.46 11.34 6.04
N TYR A 78 -5.77 11.11 4.76
CA TYR A 78 -5.04 10.14 3.94
C TYR A 78 -3.57 10.51 3.73
N ARG A 79 -3.24 11.79 3.52
CA ARG A 79 -1.84 12.26 3.45
C ARG A 79 -1.10 12.00 4.76
N SER A 80 -1.75 12.23 5.89
CA SER A 80 -1.17 11.95 7.21
C SER A 80 -0.90 10.46 7.37
N ALA A 81 -1.90 9.61 7.08
CA ALA A 81 -1.78 8.16 7.15
C ALA A 81 -0.71 7.62 6.20
N ALA A 82 -0.64 8.14 4.97
CA ALA A 82 0.38 7.74 3.99
C ALA A 82 1.81 8.02 4.49
N ARG A 83 2.03 9.16 5.16
CA ARG A 83 3.36 9.54 5.68
C ARG A 83 3.82 8.66 6.83
N THR A 84 2.90 8.19 7.67
CA THR A 84 3.22 7.39 8.87
C THR A 84 3.01 5.90 8.68
N ALA A 85 2.50 5.47 7.52
CA ALA A 85 2.25 4.08 7.23
C ALA A 85 3.53 3.25 7.27
N VAL A 86 3.49 2.15 8.02
CA VAL A 86 4.52 1.11 8.04
C VAL A 86 4.03 -0.22 7.47
N TRP A 87 2.71 -0.40 7.38
CA TRP A 87 2.12 -1.54 6.69
C TRP A 87 0.98 -1.12 5.77
N LEU A 88 0.87 -1.82 4.65
CA LEU A 88 -0.31 -1.85 3.80
C LEU A 88 -0.97 -3.23 3.97
N THR A 89 -2.22 -3.24 4.41
CA THR A 89 -3.01 -4.47 4.47
C THR A 89 -3.97 -4.53 3.28
N ARG A 90 -4.26 -5.75 2.82
CA ARG A 90 -5.27 -6.05 1.80
C ARG A 90 -6.08 -7.23 2.30
N ALA A 91 -7.41 -7.12 2.24
CA ALA A 91 -8.31 -8.18 2.69
C ALA A 91 -7.91 -9.55 2.10
N GLY A 92 -7.66 -10.53 2.98
CA GLY A 92 -7.25 -11.88 2.60
C GLY A 92 -5.79 -12.04 2.16
N ARG A 93 -4.91 -11.05 2.39
CA ARG A 93 -3.46 -11.14 2.13
C ARG A 93 -2.64 -10.70 3.33
N SER A 94 -1.41 -11.21 3.40
CA SER A 94 -0.41 -10.77 4.37
C SER A 94 -0.13 -9.28 4.23
N ALA A 95 0.12 -8.61 5.36
CA ALA A 95 0.51 -7.22 5.38
C ALA A 95 1.83 -7.01 4.63
N LEU A 96 1.88 -5.94 3.83
CA LEU A 96 3.06 -5.55 3.08
C LEU A 96 3.77 -4.42 3.83
N PRO A 97 5.06 -4.57 4.20
CA PRO A 97 5.81 -3.49 4.82
C PRO A 97 6.00 -2.32 3.84
N VAL A 98 5.84 -1.09 4.34
CA VAL A 98 6.05 0.15 3.60
C VAL A 98 6.87 1.14 4.42
N LEU A 99 7.54 2.08 3.77
CA LEU A 99 8.34 3.15 4.42
C LEU A 99 7.61 4.50 4.32
N GLY A 100 6.29 4.46 4.50
CA GLY A 100 5.40 5.57 4.17
C GLY A 100 5.24 5.81 2.68
N GLY A 101 4.68 6.96 2.34
CA GLY A 101 4.40 7.33 0.97
C GLY A 101 3.88 8.74 0.79
N HIS A 102 3.46 9.02 -0.43
CA HIS A 102 2.94 10.30 -0.87
C HIS A 102 1.58 10.10 -1.51
N LEU A 103 0.67 11.05 -1.30
CA LEU A 103 -0.64 11.09 -1.91
C LEU A 103 -0.75 12.34 -2.80
N ASP A 104 -0.94 12.09 -4.10
CA ASP A 104 -1.30 13.09 -5.11
C ASP A 104 -2.82 13.08 -5.29
N SER A 105 -3.41 14.25 -5.51
CA SER A 105 -4.85 14.37 -5.72
C SER A 105 -5.10 15.42 -6.80
N ARG A 106 -5.93 15.10 -7.78
CA ARG A 106 -6.30 16.00 -8.87
C ARG A 106 -7.82 16.20 -8.88
N PRO A 107 -8.32 17.44 -8.85
CA PRO A 107 -9.76 17.69 -8.94
C PRO A 107 -10.30 17.20 -10.28
N VAL A 108 -11.49 16.59 -10.26
CA VAL A 108 -12.17 16.10 -11.47
C VAL A 108 -13.06 17.23 -12.01
N GLN A 109 -12.46 18.16 -12.77
CA GLN A 109 -13.09 19.29 -13.49
C GLN A 109 -13.52 20.50 -12.65
N ASP A 110 -13.63 21.66 -13.31
CA ASP A 110 -13.87 22.98 -12.71
C ASP A 110 -15.26 23.16 -12.05
N GLU A 111 -16.24 22.29 -12.37
CA GLU A 111 -17.62 22.41 -11.84
C GLU A 111 -17.85 21.64 -10.53
N TYR A 112 -16.96 20.72 -10.15
CA TYR A 112 -17.11 19.86 -8.97
C TYR A 112 -15.88 19.91 -8.06
N SER A 113 -15.82 20.91 -7.16
CA SER A 113 -14.72 21.05 -6.20
C SER A 113 -14.73 19.99 -5.08
N ASN A 114 -15.78 19.17 -5.01
CA ASN A 114 -15.97 18.10 -4.02
C ASN A 114 -15.57 16.70 -4.53
N VAL A 115 -14.90 16.60 -5.68
CA VAL A 115 -14.45 15.33 -6.27
C VAL A 115 -12.98 15.39 -6.70
N ALA A 116 -12.21 14.36 -6.36
CA ALA A 116 -10.80 14.24 -6.77
C ALA A 116 -10.42 12.81 -7.17
N ASP A 117 -9.61 12.69 -8.22
CA ASP A 117 -8.85 11.48 -8.52
C ASP A 117 -7.62 11.46 -7.62
N VAL A 118 -7.44 10.36 -6.88
CA VAL A 118 -6.39 10.23 -5.87
C VAL A 118 -5.42 9.13 -6.27
N THR A 119 -4.13 9.43 -6.15
CA THR A 119 -3.02 8.49 -6.37
C THR A 119 -2.14 8.45 -5.14
N LEU A 120 -2.12 7.30 -4.47
CA LEU A 120 -1.22 7.00 -3.37
C LEU A 120 -0.04 6.18 -3.89
N THR A 121 1.17 6.65 -3.61
CA THR A 121 2.42 5.97 -3.92
C THR A 121 3.15 5.65 -2.63
N LEU A 122 3.30 4.37 -2.32
CA LEU A 122 4.02 3.88 -1.14
C LEU A 122 5.38 3.34 -1.54
N ALA A 123 6.40 3.68 -0.76
CA ALA A 123 7.72 3.07 -0.89
C ALA A 123 7.66 1.70 -0.20
N PRO A 124 7.98 0.59 -0.89
CA PRO A 124 8.00 -0.71 -0.25
C PRO A 124 9.12 -0.75 0.79
N GLY A 125 8.79 -1.29 1.96
CA GLY A 125 9.76 -1.62 2.98
C GLY A 125 10.41 -2.94 2.64
N THR A 126 11.71 -3.05 2.89
CA THR A 126 12.30 -4.36 3.08
C THR A 126 11.88 -4.84 4.45
N THR A 127 11.14 -5.95 4.52
CA THR A 127 11.21 -6.80 5.70
C THR A 127 12.66 -7.23 5.79
N ALA A 128 13.47 -6.53 6.60
CA ALA A 128 14.59 -7.21 7.21
C ALA A 128 13.99 -8.48 7.82
N ALA A 129 14.59 -9.63 7.53
CA ALA A 129 14.21 -10.89 8.14
C ALA A 129 14.58 -10.86 9.64
N SER A 130 14.00 -9.93 10.39
CA SER A 130 13.93 -9.96 11.84
C SER A 130 12.72 -10.81 12.14
N GLY A 131 12.98 -12.05 12.56
CA GLY A 131 11.97 -12.96 13.05
C GLY A 131 11.15 -12.27 14.14
N THR A 132 9.92 -11.94 13.81
CA THR A 132 8.91 -11.61 14.79
C THR A 132 7.72 -12.48 14.45
N ASP A 133 7.49 -13.45 15.33
CA ASP A 133 6.34 -14.33 15.33
C ASP A 133 5.05 -13.56 15.10
N GLY A 134 4.13 -14.22 14.39
CA GLY A 134 2.88 -13.66 13.91
C GLY A 134 2.09 -12.94 15.00
N GLN A 135 1.96 -11.63 14.85
CA GLN A 135 0.80 -10.94 15.40
C GLN A 135 -0.31 -10.97 14.35
N GLU A 136 -1.24 -11.89 14.56
CA GLU A 136 -2.52 -11.94 13.90
C GLU A 136 -3.32 -10.69 14.34
N VAL A 137 -3.50 -9.74 13.42
CA VAL A 137 -4.43 -8.64 13.62
C VAL A 137 -5.84 -9.21 13.47
N VAL A 138 -6.45 -9.56 14.60
CA VAL A 138 -7.84 -10.02 14.68
C VAL A 138 -8.74 -8.79 14.54
N TRP A 139 -9.64 -8.85 13.56
CA TRP A 139 -10.70 -7.86 13.32
C TRP A 139 -11.94 -8.17 14.15
#